data_AF-A0A8S0FW28-F1
#
_entry.id   AF-A0A8S0FW28-F1
#
_cell.length_a   1.000
_cell.length_b   1.000
_cell.length_c   1.000
_cell.angle_alpha   90.00
_cell.angle_beta   90.00
_cell.angle_gamma   90.00
#
_symmetry.space_group_name_H-M   'P 1'
#
loop_
_entity.id
_entity.type
_entity.pdbx_description
1 polymer ?
#
loop_
_entity_poly.entity_id
_entity_poly.type
_entity_poly.pdbx_seq_one_letter_code
_entity_poly.pdbx_strand_id
1 'polypeptide(L)'
;MRQWGVVLKLVKATGSEVQRGDDGIFRLSAESQATRGPVLQADPTLRVMSGVLEGSNVNAVAAMSDMIASARRFEMQMKVISSVDDNAGRANQLLSMS
;
A
#
# COMPACT_ATOMS: atom_id res chain seq x y z
N MET A 1 -37.20 -31.43 8.71
CA MET A 1 -35.87 -31.37 8.04
C MET A 1 -35.12 -30.15 8.58
N ARG A 2 -34.12 -30.35 9.44
CA ARG A 2 -33.36 -29.27 10.08
C ARG A 2 -32.28 -28.79 9.09
N GLN A 3 -32.41 -27.58 8.58
CA GLN A 3 -31.38 -26.92 7.80
C GLN A 3 -30.18 -26.65 8.73
N TRP A 4 -29.10 -27.42 8.59
CA TRP A 4 -27.82 -27.09 9.18
C TRP A 4 -27.14 -26.02 8.31
N GLY A 5 -27.68 -24.80 8.32
CA GLY A 5 -27.10 -23.67 7.60
C GLY A 5 -26.03 -23.01 8.46
N VAL A 6 -24.75 -23.24 8.16
CA VAL A 6 -23.68 -22.40 8.71
C VAL A 6 -23.85 -21.01 8.08
N VAL A 7 -24.24 -20.02 8.89
CA VAL A 7 -24.37 -18.63 8.45
C VAL A 7 -23.02 -17.95 8.58
N LEU A 8 -22.54 -17.32 7.50
CA LEU A 8 -21.31 -16.54 7.53
C LEU A 8 -21.49 -15.31 8.41
N LYS A 9 -20.56 -15.12 9.36
CA LYS A 9 -20.47 -13.88 10.15
C LYS A 9 -19.74 -12.83 9.31
N LEU A 10 -20.48 -11.89 8.76
CA LEU A 10 -19.91 -10.75 8.03
C LEU A 10 -19.58 -9.64 9.02
N VAL A 11 -18.37 -9.09 8.92
CA VAL A 11 -17.90 -8.00 9.78
C VAL A 11 -17.37 -6.86 8.93
N LYS A 12 -17.52 -5.63 9.42
CA LYS A 12 -17.04 -4.43 8.73
C LYS A 12 -15.85 -3.84 9.47
N ALA A 13 -14.74 -3.69 8.76
CA ALA A 13 -13.56 -2.96 9.19
C ALA A 13 -13.16 -1.96 8.11
N THR A 14 -12.60 -0.84 8.51
CA THR A 14 -12.02 0.17 7.63
C THR A 14 -10.54 -0.14 7.36
N GLY A 15 -9.98 0.42 6.29
CA GLY A 15 -8.60 0.13 5.89
C GLY A 15 -7.55 0.48 6.95
N SER A 16 -7.81 1.47 7.80
CA SER A 16 -6.93 1.85 8.92
C SER A 16 -7.02 0.91 10.11
N GLU A 17 -8.09 0.12 10.21
CA GLU A 17 -8.31 -0.80 11.35
C GLU A 17 -7.60 -2.14 11.16
N VAL A 18 -7.07 -2.41 9.97
CA VAL A 18 -6.53 -3.72 9.59
C VAL A 18 -5.10 -3.62 9.08
N GLN A 19 -4.33 -4.66 9.35
CA GLN A 19 -3.00 -4.87 8.82
C GLN A 19 -3.01 -6.14 7.97
N ARG A 20 -2.39 -6.07 6.80
CA ARG A 20 -2.25 -7.23 5.90
C ARG A 20 -1.11 -8.10 6.41
N GLY A 21 -1.39 -9.37 6.68
CA GLY A 21 -0.35 -10.36 6.98
C GLY A 21 0.35 -10.85 5.71
N ASP A 22 1.45 -11.58 5.91
CA ASP A 22 2.24 -12.17 4.82
C ASP A 22 1.47 -13.26 4.05
N ASP A 23 0.47 -13.86 4.70
CA ASP A 23 -0.49 -14.79 4.11
C ASP A 23 -1.56 -14.11 3.23
N GLY A 24 -1.53 -12.78 3.15
CA GLY A 24 -2.51 -11.99 2.43
C GLY A 24 -3.86 -11.83 3.14
N ILE A 25 -3.99 -12.35 4.37
CA ILE A 25 -5.18 -12.18 5.19
C ILE A 25 -5.03 -10.93 6.07
N PHE A 26 -6.11 -10.17 6.21
CA PHE A 26 -6.16 -9.00 7.07
C PHE A 26 -6.46 -9.37 8.52
N ARG A 27 -5.71 -8.77 9.45
CA ARG A 27 -5.91 -8.89 10.91
C ARG A 27 -6.14 -7.50 11.49
N LEU A 28 -6.92 -7.41 12.57
CA LEU A 28 -7.09 -6.14 13.26
C LEU A 28 -5.75 -5.63 13.79
N SER A 29 -5.48 -4.34 13.61
CA SER A 29 -4.32 -3.68 14.21
C SER A 29 -4.39 -3.75 15.74
N ALA A 30 -3.25 -3.65 16.43
CA ALA A 30 -3.21 -3.68 17.89
C ALA A 30 -4.07 -2.54 18.51
N GLU A 31 -4.04 -1.36 17.89
CA GLU A 31 -4.81 -0.19 18.30
C GLU A 31 -6.32 -0.43 18.12
N SER A 32 -6.70 -1.08 17.03
CA SER A 32 -8.10 -1.41 16.73
C SER A 32 -8.63 -2.50 17.66
N GLN A 33 -7.79 -3.47 18.04
CA GLN A 33 -8.15 -4.47 19.05
C GLN A 33 -8.32 -3.84 20.45
N ALA A 34 -7.50 -2.87 20.81
CA ALA A 34 -7.63 -2.17 22.09
C ALA A 34 -8.92 -1.34 22.18
N THR A 35 -9.41 -0.82 21.06
CA THR A 35 -10.60 0.04 21.02
C THR A 35 -11.91 -0.72 20.75
N ARG A 36 -11.88 -1.75 19.90
CA ARG A 36 -13.08 -2.49 19.47
C ARG A 36 -13.13 -3.93 19.96
N GLY A 37 -12.09 -4.38 20.65
CA GLY A 37 -11.91 -5.76 21.06
C GLY A 37 -11.30 -6.64 19.98
N PRO A 38 -10.89 -7.87 20.33
CA PRO A 38 -10.22 -8.80 19.42
C PRO A 38 -11.13 -9.36 18.32
N VAL A 39 -12.45 -9.27 18.49
CA VAL A 39 -13.43 -9.83 17.56
C VAL A 39 -14.49 -8.78 17.24
N LEU A 40 -14.63 -8.46 15.95
CA LEU A 40 -15.66 -7.53 15.47
C LEU A 40 -17.06 -8.14 15.57
N GLN A 41 -18.06 -7.28 15.78
CA GLN A 41 -19.47 -7.66 15.77
C GLN A 41 -19.97 -7.87 14.34
N ALA A 42 -20.98 -8.73 14.20
CA ALA A 42 -21.59 -8.99 12.90
C ALA A 42 -22.32 -7.74 12.39
N ASP A 43 -22.16 -7.42 11.11
CA ASP A 43 -22.86 -6.30 10.47
C ASP A 43 -24.02 -6.84 9.61
N PRO A 44 -25.30 -6.55 9.97
CA PRO A 44 -26.47 -7.05 9.24
C PRO A 44 -26.71 -6.32 7.90
N THR A 45 -25.96 -5.26 7.58
CA THR A 45 -26.11 -4.50 6.32
C THR A 45 -25.31 -5.13 5.18
N LEU A 46 -24.33 -5.98 5.49
CA LEU A 46 -23.51 -6.65 4.50
C LEU A 46 -24.28 -7.78 3.80
N ARG A 47 -24.00 -7.98 2.51
CA ARG A 47 -24.56 -9.06 1.69
C ARG A 47 -23.44 -9.69 0.87
N VAL A 48 -23.50 -11.01 0.70
CA VAL A 48 -22.56 -11.76 -0.14
C VAL A 48 -23.25 -12.10 -1.45
N MET A 49 -22.59 -11.84 -2.57
CA MET A 49 -23.02 -12.31 -3.88
C MET A 49 -22.41 -13.68 -4.13
N SER A 50 -23.25 -14.71 -4.25
CA SER A 50 -22.78 -16.09 -4.48
C SER A 50 -22.33 -16.28 -5.92
N GLY A 51 -21.27 -17.07 -6.14
CA GLY A 51 -20.77 -17.44 -7.46
C GLY A 51 -19.97 -16.35 -8.18
N VAL A 52 -19.64 -15.24 -7.52
CA VAL A 52 -18.83 -14.15 -8.06
C VAL A 52 -17.54 -14.04 -7.27
N LEU A 53 -16.41 -13.87 -7.98
CA LEU A 53 -15.11 -13.57 -7.39
C LEU A 53 -14.80 -12.09 -7.62
N GLU A 54 -14.39 -11.40 -6.56
CA GLU A 54 -13.94 -10.00 -6.67
C GLU A 54 -12.64 -9.92 -7.47
N GLY A 55 -12.62 -9.08 -8.50
CA GLY A 55 -11.43 -8.80 -9.30
C GLY A 55 -10.47 -7.83 -8.60
N SER A 56 -9.25 -7.71 -9.11
CA SER A 56 -8.33 -6.68 -8.64
C SER A 56 -8.85 -5.29 -9.02
N ASN A 57 -8.68 -4.32 -8.12
CA ASN A 57 -8.92 -2.91 -8.40
C ASN A 57 -7.71 -2.20 -9.05
N VAL A 58 -6.66 -2.93 -9.42
CA VAL A 58 -5.42 -2.37 -9.98
C VAL A 58 -5.45 -2.33 -11.51
N ASN A 59 -5.10 -1.19 -12.09
CA ASN A 59 -4.82 -1.07 -13.52
C ASN A 59 -3.31 -1.16 -13.78
N ALA A 60 -2.88 -2.26 -14.41
CA ALA A 60 -1.47 -2.53 -14.67
C ALA A 60 -0.79 -1.48 -15.56
N VAL A 61 -1.49 -0.94 -16.56
CA VAL A 61 -0.93 0.05 -17.50
C VAL A 61 -0.65 1.37 -16.78
N ALA A 62 -1.60 1.84 -15.96
CA ALA A 62 -1.42 3.04 -15.16
C ALA A 62 -0.25 2.88 -14.17
N ALA A 63 -0.20 1.75 -13.46
CA ALA A 63 0.88 1.46 -12.52
C ALA A 63 2.27 1.44 -13.19
N MET A 64 2.40 0.86 -14.38
CA MET A 64 3.65 0.87 -15.14
C MET A 64 4.05 2.28 -15.58
N SER A 65 3.10 3.07 -16.05
CA SER A 65 3.35 4.48 -16.42
C SER A 65 3.87 5.29 -15.23
N ASP A 66 3.27 5.10 -14.05
CA ASP A 66 3.69 5.78 -12.81
C ASP A 66 5.09 5.35 -12.37
N MET A 67 5.42 4.06 -12.50
CA MET A 67 6.78 3.57 -12.26
C MET A 67 7.79 4.19 -13.22
N ILE A 68 7.50 4.25 -14.52
CA ILE A 68 8.41 4.86 -15.51
C ILE A 68 8.61 6.35 -15.22
N ALA A 69 7.54 7.07 -14.91
CA ALA A 69 7.62 8.48 -14.54
C ALA A 69 8.47 8.69 -13.27
N SER A 70 8.34 7.80 -12.29
CA SER A 70 9.14 7.82 -11.06
C SER A 70 10.61 7.52 -11.33
N ALA A 71 10.92 6.52 -12.16
CA ALA A 71 12.29 6.19 -12.55
C ALA A 71 12.97 7.37 -13.27
N ARG A 72 12.27 8.01 -14.22
CA ARG A 72 12.81 9.19 -14.91
C ARG A 72 13.06 10.37 -13.96
N ARG A 73 12.17 10.59 -12.98
CA ARG A 73 12.39 11.62 -11.94
C ARG A 73 13.62 11.32 -11.11
N PHE A 74 13.81 10.06 -10.70
CA PHE A 74 15.01 9.63 -9.99
C PHE A 74 16.28 9.85 -10.82
N GLU A 75 16.29 9.47 -12.11
CA GLU A 75 17.42 9.71 -13.01
C GLU A 75 17.78 11.20 -13.12
N MET A 76 16.78 12.07 -13.25
CA MET A 76 17.01 13.52 -13.28
C MET A 76 17.57 14.03 -11.95
N GLN A 77 17.06 13.54 -10.81
CA GLN A 77 17.59 13.89 -9.49
C GLN A 77 19.06 13.49 -9.35
N MET A 78 19.45 12.31 -9.83
CA MET A 78 20.84 11.85 -9.83
C MET A 78 21.73 12.70 -10.76
N LYS A 79 21.25 13.07 -11.94
CA LYS A 79 21.99 13.96 -12.85
C LYS A 79 22.26 15.35 -12.25
N VAL A 80 21.30 15.88 -11.49
CA VAL A 80 21.48 17.15 -10.77
C VAL A 80 22.57 16.99 -9.71
N ILE A 81 22.53 15.92 -8.92
CA ILE A 81 23.54 15.64 -7.90
C ILE A 81 24.93 15.53 -8.52
N SER A 82 25.10 14.73 -9.57
CA SER A 82 26.41 14.61 -10.25
C SER A 82 26.90 15.96 -10.80
N SER A 83 25.98 16.79 -11.31
CA SER A 83 26.35 18.12 -11.83
C SER A 83 26.83 19.05 -10.71
N VAL A 84 26.23 18.94 -9.51
CA VAL A 84 26.66 19.69 -8.32
C VAL A 84 28.04 19.22 -7.85
N ASP A 85 28.25 17.90 -7.79
CA ASP A 85 29.54 17.31 -7.39
C ASP A 85 30.68 17.72 -8.34
N ASP A 86 30.45 17.62 -9.66
CA ASP A 86 31.41 18.04 -10.68
C ASP A 86 31.76 19.54 -10.54
N ASN A 87 30.75 20.37 -10.30
CA ASN A 87 30.93 21.81 -10.13
C ASN A 87 31.72 22.14 -8.85
N ALA A 88 31.43 21.46 -7.73
CA ALA A 88 32.16 21.62 -6.49
C ALA A 88 33.64 21.22 -6.63
N GLY A 89 33.91 20.11 -7.34
CA GLY A 89 35.28 19.67 -7.65
C GLY A 89 36.06 20.70 -8.46
N ARG A 90 35.46 21.27 -9.51
CA ARG A 90 36.08 22.33 -10.31
C ARG A 90 36.35 23.60 -9.51
N ALA A 91 35.41 24.02 -8.67
CA ALA A 91 35.60 25.19 -7.80
C ALA A 91 36.80 25.00 -6.84
N ASN A 92 36.99 23.79 -6.32
CA ASN A 92 38.10 23.47 -5.43
C ASN A 92 39.47 23.49 -6.15
N GLN A 93 39.52 23.12 -7.43
CA GLN A 93 40.74 23.23 -8.24
C GLN A 93 41.17 24.69 -8.42
N LEU A 94 40.21 25.61 -8.63
CA LEU A 94 40.49 27.03 -8.75
C LEU A 94 41.08 27.61 -7.45
N LEU A 95 40.57 27.18 -6.29
CA LEU A 95 41.10 27.58 -4.98
C LEU A 95 42.54 27.07 -4.75
N SER A 96 42.87 25.87 -5.22
CA SER A 96 44.22 25.28 -5.07
C SER A 96 45.27 25.90 -5.99
N MET A 97 44.85 26.64 -7.02
CA MET A 97 45.75 27.33 -7.97
C MET A 97 46.03 28.79 -7.59
N SER A 98 45.36 29.31 -6.55
CA SER A 98 45.59 30.64 -5.97
C SER A 98 46.54 30.58 -4.78
#